data_AF-A0A9D1M6F0-F1
#
_entry.id   AF-A0A9D1M6F0-F1
#
_cell.length_a   1.000
_cell.length_b   1.000
_cell.length_c   1.000
_cell.angle_alpha   90.00
_cell.angle_beta   90.00
_cell.angle_gamma   90.00
#
_symmetry.space_group_name_H-M   'P 1'
#
loop_
_entity.id
_entity.type
_entity.pdbx_description
1 polymer ?
#
loop_
_entity_poly.entity_id
_entity_poly.type
_entity_poly.pdbx_seq_one_letter_code
_entity_poly.pdbx_strand_id
1 'polypeptide(L)' 'IGLQERVNGHTYFLHDGRARNLVEAIMWHGGEGAVSRELFSRLPKEERDALITFLESL' A
#
# COMPACT_ATOMS: atom_id res chain seq x y z
N ILE A 1 -4.98 4.15 -8.02
CA ILE A 1 -3.63 3.81 -7.48
C ILE A 1 -3.03 2.63 -8.26
N GLY A 2 -3.84 1.62 -8.58
CA GLY A 2 -3.52 0.57 -9.55
C GLY A 2 -3.12 1.04 -10.94
N LEU A 3 -3.65 2.18 -11.44
CA LEU A 3 -3.19 2.76 -12.71
C LEU A 3 -1.86 3.53 -12.61
N GLN A 4 -1.26 3.66 -11.41
CA GLN A 4 -0.10 4.53 -11.19
C GLN A 4 1.13 4.10 -12.00
N GLU A 5 1.40 2.79 -12.12
CA GLU A 5 2.51 2.30 -12.95
C GLU A 5 2.31 2.70 -14.42
N ARG A 6 1.09 2.56 -14.93
CA ARG A 6 0.75 2.88 -16.32
C ARG A 6 0.88 4.37 -16.62
N VAL A 7 0.53 5.23 -15.66
CA VAL A 7 0.53 6.69 -15.85
C VAL A 7 1.91 7.30 -15.58
N ASN A 8 2.62 6.82 -14.56
CA ASN A 8 3.89 7.41 -14.11
C ASN A 8 5.13 6.61 -14.54
N GLY A 9 4.96 5.40 -15.07
CA GLY A 9 6.07 4.49 -15.42
C GLY A 9 6.76 3.84 -14.22
N HIS A 10 6.21 4.00 -13.01
CA HIS A 10 6.75 3.43 -11.76
C HIS A 10 5.71 3.34 -10.64
N THR A 11 6.00 2.51 -9.62
CA THR A 11 5.16 2.30 -8.42
C THR A 11 5.78 2.85 -7.13
N TYR A 12 6.39 4.05 -7.19
CA TYR A 12 6.85 4.72 -5.98
C TYR A 12 5.71 5.40 -5.23
N PHE A 13 5.59 5.11 -3.93
CA PHE A 13 4.58 5.64 -3.02
C PHE A 13 5.24 6.44 -1.89
N LEU A 14 4.39 7.14 -1.12
CA LEU A 14 4.78 8.14 -0.12
C LEU A 14 5.35 9.41 -0.75
N HIS A 15 5.36 10.51 0.00
CA HIS A 15 5.78 11.83 -0.50
C HIS A 15 7.25 11.88 -0.93
N ASP A 16 8.10 11.05 -0.32
CA ASP A 16 9.51 10.90 -0.63
C ASP A 16 9.81 9.73 -1.58
N GLY A 17 8.78 9.05 -2.08
CA GLY A 17 8.91 7.97 -3.07
C GLY A 17 9.59 6.70 -2.56
N ARG A 18 9.85 6.58 -1.25
CA ARG A 18 10.66 5.49 -0.71
C ARG A 18 10.02 4.11 -0.88
N ALA A 19 8.68 4.02 -0.85
CA ALA A 19 7.97 2.75 -0.91
C ALA A 19 7.79 2.30 -2.35
N ARG A 20 8.16 1.05 -2.67
CA ARG A 20 8.16 0.50 -4.03
C ARG A 20 6.88 -0.25 -4.39
N ASN A 21 6.07 -0.56 -3.39
CA ASN A 21 4.81 -1.27 -3.51
C ASN A 21 3.83 -0.83 -2.41
N LEU A 22 2.57 -1.24 -2.54
CA LEU A 22 1.50 -0.89 -1.62
C LEU A 22 1.72 -1.44 -0.20
N VAL A 23 2.33 -2.63 -0.08
CA VAL A 23 2.65 -3.21 1.24
C VAL A 23 3.66 -2.34 1.99
N GLU A 24 4.74 -1.93 1.34
CA GLU A 24 5.72 -1.00 1.92
C GLU A 24 5.07 0.34 2.26
N ALA A 25 4.22 0.86 1.37
CA ALA A 25 3.51 2.11 1.60
C ALA A 25 2.64 2.03 2.86
N ILE A 26 1.84 0.97 3.01
CA ILE A 26 0.99 0.75 4.19
C ILE A 26 1.85 0.55 5.45
N MET A 27 2.90 -0.27 5.37
CA MET A 27 3.72 -0.61 6.53
C MET A 27 4.59 0.55 7.04
N TRP A 28 4.91 1.53 6.19
CA TRP A 28 5.73 2.68 6.57
C TRP A 28 4.91 3.94 6.91
N HIS A 29 3.57 3.87 6.88
CA HIS A 29 2.73 4.95 7.36
C HIS A 29 2.77 5.07 8.89
N GLY A 30 2.97 6.29 9.37
CA GLY A 30 2.88 6.68 10.78
C GLY A 30 1.85 7.79 10.97
N GLY A 31 1.85 8.43 12.14
CA GLY A 31 0.90 9.51 12.46
C GLY A 31 -0.54 9.06 12.29
N GLU A 32 -1.29 9.75 11.45
CA GLU A 32 -2.69 9.43 11.13
C GLU A 32 -2.87 8.04 10.50
N GLY A 33 -1.85 7.52 9.80
CA GLY A 33 -1.88 6.19 9.18
C GLY A 33 -1.50 5.03 10.11
N ALA A 34 -1.10 5.31 11.35
CA ALA A 34 -0.57 4.28 12.26
C ALA A 34 -1.60 3.20 12.62
N VAL A 35 -2.88 3.59 12.78
CA VAL A 35 -3.98 2.66 13.07
C VAL A 35 -4.21 1.72 11.90
N SER A 36 -4.27 2.25 10.67
CA SER A 36 -4.47 1.47 9.45
C SER A 36 -3.32 0.48 9.23
N ARG A 37 -2.08 0.90 9.47
CA ARG A 37 -0.90 0.01 9.46
C ARG A 37 -1.06 -1.14 10.45
N GLU A 38 -1.46 -0.84 11.68
CA GLU A 38 -1.61 -1.85 12.72
C GLU A 38 -2.71 -2.85 12.38
N LEU A 39 -3.86 -2.37 11.91
CA LEU A 39 -4.96 -3.24 11.45
C LEU A 39 -4.49 -4.15 10.31
N PHE A 40 -3.81 -3.59 9.31
CA PHE A 40 -3.26 -4.37 8.20
C PHE A 40 -2.27 -5.46 8.67
N SER A 41 -1.40 -5.13 9.64
CA SER A 41 -0.42 -6.09 10.17
C SER A 41 -1.07 -7.29 10.90
N ARG A 42 -2.30 -7.11 11.41
CA ARG A 42 -3.06 -8.12 12.15
C ARG A 42 -3.94 -8.98 11.26
N LEU A 43 -4.17 -8.59 10.01
CA LEU A 43 -4.96 -9.37 9.06
C LEU A 43 -4.30 -10.73 8.77
N PRO A 44 -5.08 -11.80 8.56
CA PRO A 44 -4.58 -13.02 7.92
C PRO A 44 -3.91 -12.72 6.58
N LYS A 45 -3.02 -13.62 6.13
CA LYS A 45 -2.30 -13.40 4.86
C LYS A 45 -3.28 -13.27 3.70
N GLU A 46 -4.31 -14.11 3.67
CA GLU A 46 -5.31 -14.19 2.62
C GLU A 46 -6.09 -12.87 2.51
N GLU A 47 -6.44 -12.25 3.64
CA GLU A 47 -7.12 -10.96 3.67
C GLU A 47 -6.21 -9.81 3.25
N ARG A 48 -4.93 -9.85 3.62
CA ARG A 48 -3.96 -8.87 3.11
C ARG A 48 -3.82 -8.97 1.60
N ASP A 49 -3.69 -10.19 1.06
CA ASP A 49 -3.54 -10.41 -0.38
C ASP A 49 -4.79 -9.93 -1.13
N ALA A 50 -5.99 -10.18 -0.59
CA ALA A 50 -7.25 -9.69 -1.15
C ALA A 50 -7.33 -8.16 -1.15
N LEU A 51 -6.91 -7.50 -0.06
CA LEU A 51 -6.88 -6.04 0.01
C LEU A 51 -5.88 -5.44 -0.99
N ILE A 52 -4.69 -6.01 -1.12
CA ILE A 52 -3.70 -5.55 -2.10
C ILE A 52 -4.26 -5.69 -3.52
N THR A 53 -4.85 -6.84 -3.85
CA THR A 53 -5.50 -7.07 -5.16
C THR A 53 -6.59 -6.03 -5.43
N PHE A 54 -7.41 -5.70 -4.44
CA PHE A 54 -8.41 -4.66 -4.56
C PHE A 54 -7.78 -3.29 -4.87
N LEU A 55 -6.75 -2.88 -4.13
CA LEU A 55 -6.07 -1.60 -4.34
C LEU A 55 -5.36 -1.49 -5.70
N GLU A 56 -4.84 -2.61 -6.21
CA GLU A 56 -4.25 -2.72 -7.56
C GLU A 56 -5.29 -2.62 -8.68
N SER A 57 -6.58 -2.81 -8.38
CA SER A 57 -7.66 -2.69 -9.37
C SER A 57 -8.22 -1.27 -9.55
N LEU A 58 -7.80 -0.30 -8.70
CA LEU A 58 -8.29 1.09 -8.68
C LEU A 58 -7.48 2.04 -9.58
#